data_AF-A0A964L0A2-F1
#
_entry.id   AF-A0A964L0A2-F1
#
_cell.length_a   1.000
_cell.length_b   1.000
_cell.length_c   1.000
_cell.angle_alpha   90.00
_cell.angle_beta   90.00
_cell.angle_gamma   90.00
#
_symmetry.space_group_name_H-M   'P 1'
#
loop_
_entity.id
_entity.type
_entity.pdbx_description
1 polymer ?
#
loop_
_entity_poly.entity_id
_entity_poly.type
_entity_poly.pdbx_seq_one_letter_code
_entity_poly.pdbx_strand_id
1 'polypeptide(L)' 'MRIGVLRETASGERRVALVPDAVTKLVAAGHQIVVQRGAG' A
#
# COMPACT_ATOMS: atom_id res chain seq x y z
N MET A 1 2.59 3.27 -14.08
CA MET A 1 1.40 2.50 -13.65
C MET A 1 0.91 3.04 -12.30
N ARG A 2 -0.40 3.01 -12.03
CA ARG A 2 -0.99 3.37 -10.72
C ARG A 2 -1.27 2.10 -9.91
N ILE A 3 -0.85 2.08 -8.66
CA ILE A 3 -1.00 0.94 -7.75
C ILE A 3 -1.71 1.44 -6.49
N GLY A 4 -2.80 0.76 -6.11
CA GLY A 4 -3.59 1.07 -4.92
C GLY A 4 -3.23 0.17 -3.74
N VAL A 5 -3.07 0.76 -2.56
CA VAL A 5 -2.96 0.04 -1.29
C VAL A 5 -4.23 0.30 -0.51
N LEU A 6 -5.11 -0.70 -0.47
CA LEU A 6 -6.40 -0.62 0.21
C LEU A 6 -6.28 -1.13 1.64
N ARG A 7 -7.21 -0.69 2.48
CA ARG A 7 -7.37 -1.20 3.84
C ARG A 7 -8.03 -2.56 3.80
N GLU A 8 -7.42 -3.53 4.48
CA GLU A 8 -8.03 -4.84 4.70
C GLU A 8 -9.36 -4.71 5.49
N THR A 9 -10.36 -5.49 5.11
CA THR A 9 -11.72 -5.40 5.68
C THR A 9 -12.09 -6.60 6.55
N ALA A 10 -11.30 -7.66 6.52
CA ALA A 10 -11.52 -8.84 7.34
C ALA A 10 -11.40 -8.52 8.84
N SER A 11 -12.28 -9.13 9.65
CA SER A 11 -12.28 -8.92 11.10
C SER A 11 -10.97 -9.41 11.73
N GLY A 12 -10.37 -8.58 12.58
CA GLY A 12 -9.10 -8.89 13.25
C GLY A 12 -7.86 -8.81 12.35
N GLU A 13 -8.01 -8.51 11.06
CA GLU A 13 -6.90 -8.34 10.13
C GLU A 13 -6.14 -7.04 10.42
N ARG A 14 -4.80 -7.13 10.40
CA ARG A 14 -3.88 -6.03 10.69
C ARG A 14 -2.71 -5.95 9.71
N ARG A 15 -2.69 -6.82 8.71
CA ARG A 15 -1.70 -6.79 7.64
C ARG A 15 -2.02 -5.67 6.66
N VAL A 16 -1.00 -5.26 5.92
CA VAL A 16 -1.08 -4.32 4.80
C VAL A 16 -0.30 -4.90 3.62
N ALA A 17 -0.80 -4.70 2.40
CA ALA A 17 -0.21 -5.29 1.20
C ALA A 17 1.20 -4.74 0.87
N LEU A 18 1.47 -3.47 1.22
CA LEU A 18 2.77 -2.83 0.99
C LEU A 18 3.23 -2.10 2.25
N VAL A 19 4.48 -2.38 2.66
CA VAL A 19 5.18 -1.63 3.70
C VAL A 19 5.93 -0.43 3.11
N PRO A 20 6.25 0.62 3.91
CA PRO A 20 6.90 1.83 3.41
C PRO A 20 8.20 1.60 2.60
N ASP A 21 9.00 0.59 2.97
CA ASP A 21 10.21 0.23 2.22
C ASP A 21 9.90 -0.23 0.78
N ALA A 22 8.87 -1.06 0.60
CA ALA A 22 8.44 -1.53 -0.72
C ALA A 22 7.84 -0.40 -1.55
N VAL A 23 7.08 0.52 -0.92
CA VAL A 23 6.53 1.72 -1.58
C VAL A 23 7.67 2.57 -2.17
N THR A 24 8.75 2.76 -1.42
CA THR A 24 9.91 3.57 -1.85
C THR A 24 10.54 3.00 -3.13
N LYS A 25 10.71 1.68 -3.19
CA LYS A 25 11.25 0.99 -4.38
C LYS A 25 10.35 1.13 -5.61
N LEU A 26 9.03 0.99 -5.43
CA LEU A 26 8.07 1.10 -6.53
C LEU A 26 7.95 2.54 -7.04
N VAL A 27 8.03 3.54 -6.15
CA VAL A 27 8.07 4.96 -6.54
C VAL A 27 9.35 5.25 -7.33
N ALA A 28 10.50 4.75 -6.87
CA ALA A 28 11.77 4.90 -7.59
C ALA A 28 11.74 4.25 -9.00
N ALA A 29 10.97 3.17 -9.18
CA ALA A 29 10.71 2.55 -10.48
C ALA A 29 9.72 3.33 -11.36
N GLY A 30 9.27 4.52 -10.93
CA GLY A 30 8.37 5.39 -11.70
C GLY A 30 6.88 5.04 -11.59
N HIS A 31 6.48 4.28 -10.56
CA HIS A 31 5.07 3.98 -10.30
C HIS A 31 4.42 5.01 -9.38
N GLN A 32 3.13 5.25 -9.57
CA GLN A 32 2.34 6.08 -8.66
C GLN A 32 1.62 5.17 -7.66
N ILE A 33 1.82 5.43 -6.37
CA ILE A 33 1.20 4.67 -5.28
C ILE A 33 0.12 5.52 -4.63
N VAL A 34 -1.08 4.96 -4.47
CA VAL A 34 -2.20 5.59 -3.75
C VAL A 34 -2.55 4.72 -2.56
N VAL A 35 -2.45 5.27 -1.36
CA VAL A 35 -2.74 4.55 -0.11
C VAL A 35 -4.07 5.03 0.46
N GLN A 36 -4.98 4.08 0.71
CA GLN A 36 -6.21 4.37 1.44
C GLN A 36 -5.88 4.73 2.88
N ARG A 37 -6.50 5.79 3.40
CA ARG A 37 -6.34 6.20 4.80
C ARG A 37 -6.72 5.05 5.74
N GLY A 38 -5.80 4.69 6.64
CA GLY A 38 -5.98 3.61 7.62
C GLY A 38 -5.72 2.19 7.10
N ALA A 39 -5.02 2.05 5.97
CA ALA A 39 -4.60 0.75 5.44
C ALA A 39 -3.39 0.13 6.16
N GLY A 40 -2.56 0.95 6.81
CA GLY A 40 -1.42 0.53 7.63
C GLY A 40 -1.68 0.68 9.12
#